data_AF-N1UEV2-F1
#
_entry.id   AF-N1UEV2-F1
#
_cell.length_a   1.000
_cell.length_b   1.000
_cell.length_c   1.000
_cell.angle_alpha   90.00
_cell.angle_beta   90.00
_cell.angle_gamma   90.00
#
_symmetry.space_group_name_H-M   'P 1'
#
loop_
_entity.id
_entity.type
_entity.pdbx_description
1 polymer ?
#
loop_
_entity_poly.entity_id
_entity_poly.type
_entity_poly.pdbx_seq_one_letter_code
_entity_poly.pdbx_strand_id
1 'polypeptide(L)'
;MGMLNGARMGIAQQSTGLATAAYYEALKYAKERTQFGKTLIEIPAVKKILDRIERETYAMRCLTLEGSRVMDRYYWRAIRLEKQGATEKEIKNDTVVRYWEKIANILTPISKFYCSESCLKTVSDALQVHGGSGYTEDYDISRIYRDARIVTIYDGTSQIQINACIGGITSGLTHTFGEYVSELISRSDSSFTHKLFYGFQELVKLYKELPEKEMKDIYAEEIVLTCSRLLAGILFELSCKRLPEDKKLVRLKHVKDYHIDTLSVLEGNLAKLKEVNKIKVL
;
A
#
# COMPACT_ATOMS: atom_id res chain seq x y z
N MET A 1 1.56 -13.00 18.79
CA MET A 1 1.70 -11.94 17.76
C MET A 1 1.87 -12.49 16.35
N GLY A 2 2.56 -13.62 16.13
CA GLY A 2 2.68 -14.22 14.79
C GLY A 2 1.34 -14.41 14.05
N MET A 3 0.35 -15.02 14.70
CA MET A 3 -0.96 -15.32 14.09
C MET A 3 -1.65 -14.07 13.50
N LEU A 4 -1.50 -12.91 14.15
CA LEU A 4 -2.12 -11.64 13.70
C LEU A 4 -1.45 -11.08 12.43
N ASN A 5 -0.12 -11.17 12.33
CA ASN A 5 0.61 -10.72 11.15
C ASN A 5 0.26 -11.59 9.93
N GLY A 6 0.06 -12.90 10.14
CA GLY A 6 -0.46 -13.83 9.13
C GLY A 6 -1.83 -13.44 8.62
N ALA A 7 -2.79 -13.22 9.52
CA ALA A 7 -4.15 -12.81 9.16
C ALA A 7 -4.16 -11.50 8.35
N ARG A 8 -3.43 -10.47 8.80
CA ARG A 8 -3.30 -9.18 8.09
C ARG A 8 -2.79 -9.34 6.66
N MET A 9 -1.77 -10.17 6.46
CA MET A 9 -1.24 -10.43 5.11
C MET A 9 -2.21 -11.24 4.26
N GLY A 10 -2.95 -12.18 4.86
CA GLY A 10 -4.03 -12.89 4.18
C GLY A 10 -5.08 -11.92 3.64
N ILE A 11 -5.49 -10.91 4.42
CA ILE A 11 -6.44 -9.89 3.95
C ILE A 11 -5.83 -9.01 2.85
N ALA A 12 -4.57 -8.61 2.99
CA ALA A 12 -3.89 -7.81 1.97
C ALA A 12 -3.80 -8.57 0.62
N GLN A 13 -3.55 -9.88 0.66
CA GLN A 13 -3.56 -10.77 -0.50
C GLN A 13 -4.96 -10.92 -1.11
N GLN A 14 -5.99 -11.15 -0.30
CA GLN A 14 -7.39 -11.20 -0.76
C GLN A 14 -7.79 -9.90 -1.47
N SER A 15 -7.44 -8.76 -0.87
CA SER A 15 -7.70 -7.43 -1.42
C SER A 15 -7.01 -7.23 -2.78
N THR A 16 -5.77 -7.67 -2.90
CA THR A 16 -5.02 -7.64 -4.18
C THR A 16 -5.66 -8.56 -5.22
N GLY A 17 -6.14 -9.73 -4.82
CA GLY A 17 -6.87 -10.66 -5.69
C GLY A 17 -8.16 -10.06 -6.23
N LEU A 18 -9.00 -9.49 -5.35
CA LEU A 18 -10.26 -8.84 -5.72
C LEU A 18 -10.04 -7.64 -6.65
N ALA A 19 -9.08 -6.77 -6.35
CA ALA A 19 -8.71 -5.65 -7.23
C ALA A 19 -8.24 -6.12 -8.62
N THR A 20 -7.45 -7.20 -8.66
CA THR A 20 -6.99 -7.81 -9.92
C THR A 20 -8.16 -8.38 -10.73
N ALA A 21 -9.09 -9.08 -10.08
CA ALA A 21 -10.28 -9.63 -10.74
C ALA A 21 -11.14 -8.51 -11.32
N ALA A 22 -11.41 -7.47 -10.53
CA ALA A 22 -12.17 -6.31 -10.98
C ALA A 22 -11.52 -5.58 -12.16
N TYR A 23 -10.19 -5.45 -12.16
CA TYR A 23 -9.44 -4.90 -13.29
C TYR A 23 -9.69 -5.68 -14.58
N TYR A 24 -9.53 -7.00 -14.55
CA TYR A 24 -9.68 -7.82 -15.74
C TYR A 24 -11.12 -7.86 -16.25
N GLU A 25 -12.10 -7.85 -15.35
CA GLU A 25 -13.52 -7.76 -15.71
C GLU A 25 -13.83 -6.43 -16.40
N ALA A 26 -13.40 -5.30 -15.81
CA ALA A 26 -13.56 -3.98 -16.42
C ALA A 26 -12.79 -3.83 -17.75
N LEU A 27 -11.59 -4.42 -17.85
CA LEU A 27 -10.81 -4.40 -19.08
C LEU A 27 -11.49 -5.17 -20.19
N LYS A 28 -12.06 -6.34 -19.88
CA LYS A 28 -12.83 -7.15 -20.83
C LYS A 28 -14.04 -6.36 -21.33
N TYR A 29 -14.87 -5.86 -20.41
CA TYR A 29 -16.05 -5.07 -20.75
C TYR A 29 -15.70 -3.85 -21.60
N ALA A 30 -14.61 -3.14 -21.26
CA ALA A 30 -14.20 -1.94 -22.00
C ALA A 30 -13.73 -2.22 -23.43
N LYS A 31 -13.21 -3.42 -23.71
CA LYS A 31 -12.80 -3.84 -25.06
C LYS A 31 -13.98 -4.23 -25.94
N GLU A 32 -15.05 -4.76 -25.34
CA GLU A 32 -16.21 -5.29 -26.08
C GLU A 32 -17.31 -4.22 -26.24
N ARG A 33 -17.52 -3.38 -25.23
CA ARG A 33 -18.59 -2.39 -25.24
C ARG A 33 -18.26 -1.23 -26.17
N THR A 34 -19.14 -0.97 -27.12
CA THR A 34 -19.08 0.17 -28.03
C THR A 34 -20.06 1.27 -27.59
N GLN A 35 -19.58 2.51 -27.56
CA GLN A 35 -20.38 3.71 -27.33
C GLN A 35 -19.75 4.89 -28.08
N PHE A 36 -20.56 5.82 -28.59
CA PHE A 36 -20.06 6.97 -29.38
C PHE A 36 -19.19 6.54 -30.57
N GLY A 37 -19.55 5.43 -31.23
CA GLY A 37 -18.87 4.93 -32.43
C GLY A 37 -17.51 4.27 -32.20
N LYS A 38 -17.09 4.04 -30.95
CA LYS A 38 -15.83 3.36 -30.61
C LYS A 38 -15.95 2.49 -29.37
N THR A 39 -14.97 1.61 -29.17
CA THR A 39 -14.90 0.80 -27.93
C THR A 39 -14.60 1.70 -26.72
N LEU A 40 -15.06 1.32 -25.52
CA LEU A 40 -14.84 2.13 -24.33
C LEU A 40 -13.34 2.31 -24.02
N ILE A 41 -12.51 1.30 -24.31
CA ILE A 41 -11.05 1.39 -24.10
C ILE A 41 -10.37 2.48 -24.95
N GLU A 42 -10.99 2.90 -26.06
CA GLU A 42 -10.52 4.02 -26.91
C GLU A 42 -11.00 5.40 -26.39
N ILE A 43 -11.82 5.44 -25.35
CA ILE A 43 -12.21 6.68 -24.68
C ILE A 43 -11.12 7.04 -23.66
N PRO A 44 -10.42 8.18 -23.81
CA PRO A 44 -9.29 8.52 -22.93
C PRO A 44 -9.64 8.55 -21.44
N ALA A 45 -10.86 8.99 -21.09
CA ALA A 45 -11.32 9.02 -19.71
C ALA A 45 -11.47 7.60 -19.11
N VAL A 46 -12.01 6.64 -19.86
CA VAL A 46 -12.14 5.24 -19.42
C VAL A 46 -10.76 4.59 -19.34
N LYS A 47 -9.90 4.82 -20.35
CA LYS A 47 -8.53 4.34 -20.34
C LYS A 47 -7.75 4.83 -19.12
N LYS A 48 -7.91 6.11 -18.74
CA LYS A 48 -7.30 6.68 -17.53
C LYS A 48 -7.74 5.94 -16.25
N ILE A 49 -9.01 5.52 -16.16
CA ILE A 49 -9.52 4.73 -15.04
C ILE A 49 -8.85 3.34 -15.02
N LEU A 50 -8.84 2.64 -16.16
CA LEU A 50 -8.21 1.32 -16.27
C LEU A 50 -6.71 1.37 -15.96
N ASP A 51 -5.97 2.35 -16.51
CA ASP A 51 -4.55 2.56 -16.25
C ASP A 51 -4.27 2.85 -14.76
N ARG A 52 -5.23 3.46 -14.04
CA ARG A 52 -5.16 3.69 -12.59
C ARG A 52 -5.35 2.39 -11.81
N ILE A 53 -6.39 1.64 -12.14
CA ILE A 53 -6.68 0.36 -11.49
C ILE A 53 -5.47 -0.59 -11.65
N GLU A 54 -4.90 -0.65 -12.86
CA GLU A 54 -3.77 -1.53 -13.16
C GLU A 54 -2.53 -1.16 -12.34
N ARG A 55 -2.14 0.13 -12.33
CA ARG A 55 -0.94 0.57 -11.59
C ARG A 55 -1.09 0.39 -10.08
N GLU A 56 -2.28 0.68 -9.52
CA GLU A 56 -2.54 0.45 -8.09
C GLU A 56 -2.47 -1.04 -7.75
N THR A 57 -3.03 -1.90 -8.60
CA THR A 57 -2.94 -3.36 -8.43
C THR A 57 -1.50 -3.87 -8.45
N TYR A 58 -0.64 -3.34 -9.32
CA TYR A 58 0.79 -3.69 -9.32
C TYR A 58 1.50 -3.24 -8.04
N ALA A 59 1.22 -2.03 -7.56
CA ALA A 59 1.78 -1.51 -6.32
C ALA A 59 1.35 -2.36 -5.09
N MET A 60 0.06 -2.70 -5.01
CA MET A 60 -0.49 -3.61 -3.99
C MET A 60 0.20 -4.98 -4.02
N ARG A 61 0.42 -5.54 -5.22
CA ARG A 61 1.13 -6.82 -5.37
C ARG A 61 2.58 -6.74 -4.89
N CYS A 62 3.29 -5.65 -5.17
CA CYS A 62 4.66 -5.48 -4.70
C CYS A 62 4.73 -5.36 -3.18
N LEU A 63 3.82 -4.60 -2.57
CA LEU A 63 3.76 -4.43 -1.12
C LEU A 63 3.38 -5.74 -0.40
N THR A 64 2.40 -6.49 -0.91
CA THR A 64 1.98 -7.77 -0.32
C THR A 64 3.08 -8.83 -0.37
N LEU A 65 3.82 -8.91 -1.49
CA LEU A 65 4.96 -9.81 -1.62
C LEU A 65 6.08 -9.42 -0.65
N GLU A 66 6.35 -8.13 -0.48
CA GLU A 66 7.37 -7.66 0.45
C GLU A 66 6.98 -7.93 1.91
N GLY A 67 5.72 -7.68 2.29
CA GLY A 67 5.20 -8.02 3.62
C GLY A 67 5.35 -9.51 3.93
N SER A 68 5.06 -10.36 2.95
CA SER A 68 5.23 -11.81 3.06
C SER A 68 6.71 -12.19 3.22
N ARG A 69 7.60 -11.59 2.42
CA ARG A 69 9.05 -11.78 2.52
C ARG A 69 9.57 -11.41 3.91
N VAL A 70 9.18 -10.25 4.43
CA VAL A 70 9.59 -9.76 5.76
C VAL A 70 9.15 -10.75 6.85
N MET A 71 7.94 -11.29 6.73
CA MET A 71 7.46 -12.31 7.67
C MET A 71 8.29 -13.58 7.63
N ASP A 72 8.58 -14.10 6.43
CA ASP A 72 9.43 -15.28 6.26
C ASP A 72 10.79 -15.13 6.96
N ARG A 73 11.36 -13.92 6.97
CA ARG A 73 12.68 -13.66 7.57
C ARG A 73 12.75 -13.94 9.06
N TYR A 74 11.69 -13.67 9.84
CA TYR A 74 11.68 -14.00 11.27
C TYR A 74 11.06 -15.37 11.55
N TYR A 75 10.00 -15.76 10.82
CA TYR A 75 9.32 -17.04 11.04
C TYR A 75 10.23 -18.24 10.82
N TRP A 76 10.87 -18.32 9.65
CA TRP A 76 11.73 -19.45 9.33
C TRP A 76 13.01 -19.46 10.19
N ARG A 77 13.47 -18.29 10.63
CA ARG A 77 14.58 -18.20 11.59
C ARG A 77 14.16 -18.78 12.94
N ALA A 78 13.00 -18.40 13.46
CA ALA A 78 12.46 -18.91 14.72
C ALA A 78 12.26 -20.43 14.68
N ILE A 79 11.61 -20.97 13.64
CA ILE A 79 11.38 -22.41 13.48
C ILE A 79 12.70 -23.18 13.40
N ARG A 80 13.72 -22.66 12.72
CA ARG A 80 15.04 -23.32 12.67
C ARG A 80 15.71 -23.37 14.03
N LEU A 81 15.64 -22.29 14.80
CA LEU A 81 16.20 -22.24 16.15
C LEU A 81 15.47 -23.21 17.09
N GLU A 82 14.15 -23.26 17.02
CA GLU A 82 13.33 -24.21 17.77
C GLU A 82 13.73 -25.67 17.44
N LYS A 83 13.87 -26.02 16.17
CA LYS A 83 14.35 -27.34 15.73
C LYS A 83 15.78 -27.67 16.17
N GLN A 84 16.59 -26.66 16.47
CA GLN A 84 17.93 -26.81 17.03
C GLN A 84 17.94 -26.94 18.56
N GLY A 85 16.76 -26.94 19.20
CA GLY A 85 16.60 -27.06 20.65
C GLY A 85 16.70 -25.73 21.39
N ALA A 86 16.68 -24.59 20.69
CA ALA A 86 16.65 -23.29 21.35
C ALA A 86 15.33 -23.09 22.11
N THR A 87 15.42 -22.55 23.31
CA THR A 87 14.27 -22.18 24.14
C THR A 87 13.54 -20.96 23.55
N GLU A 88 12.27 -20.77 23.90
CA GLU A 88 11.52 -19.57 23.48
C GLU A 88 12.22 -18.25 23.85
N LYS A 89 12.90 -18.22 25.00
CA LYS A 89 13.60 -17.02 25.47
C LYS A 89 14.80 -16.70 24.58
N GLU A 90 15.51 -17.71 24.10
CA GLU A 90 16.64 -17.54 23.17
C GLU A 90 16.13 -17.07 21.81
N ILE A 91 15.05 -17.65 21.30
CA ILE A 91 14.43 -17.26 20.02
C ILE A 91 13.97 -15.80 20.08
N LYS A 92 13.27 -15.39 21.15
CA LYS A 92 12.81 -14.01 21.34
C LYS A 92 13.96 -13.01 21.48
N ASN A 93 15.15 -13.46 21.89
CA ASN A 93 16.33 -12.62 22.03
C ASN A 93 17.26 -12.63 20.80
N ASP A 94 17.07 -13.54 19.85
CA ASP A 94 17.81 -13.58 18.59
C ASP A 94 17.65 -12.25 17.84
N THR A 95 18.78 -11.64 17.47
CA THR A 95 18.82 -10.30 16.89
C THR A 95 18.13 -10.24 15.52
N VAL A 96 18.21 -11.32 14.73
CA VAL A 96 17.59 -11.43 13.42
C VAL A 96 16.07 -11.54 13.57
N VAL A 97 15.59 -12.41 14.47
CA VAL A 97 14.16 -12.55 14.78
C VAL A 97 13.60 -11.21 15.24
N ARG A 98 14.23 -10.57 16.23
CA ARG A 98 13.77 -9.28 16.77
C ARG A 98 13.71 -8.18 15.73
N TYR A 99 14.73 -8.08 14.86
CA TYR A 99 14.76 -7.06 13.82
C TYR A 99 13.61 -7.27 12.83
N TRP A 100 13.50 -8.46 12.24
CA TRP A 100 12.50 -8.73 11.22
C TRP A 100 11.07 -8.76 11.79
N GLU A 101 10.88 -9.18 13.03
CA GLU A 101 9.59 -9.09 13.72
C GLU A 101 9.16 -7.63 13.91
N LYS A 102 10.08 -6.73 14.30
CA LYS A 102 9.80 -5.28 14.37
C LYS A 102 9.38 -4.70 13.03
N ILE A 103 10.10 -5.03 11.95
CA ILE A 103 9.73 -4.57 10.60
C ILE A 103 8.37 -5.17 10.19
N ALA A 104 8.11 -6.45 10.48
CA ALA A 104 6.83 -7.10 10.19
C ALA A 104 5.65 -6.44 10.92
N ASN A 105 5.83 -6.07 12.18
CA ASN A 105 4.80 -5.41 12.98
C ASN A 105 4.42 -4.03 12.45
N ILE A 106 5.27 -3.41 11.62
CA ILE A 106 4.98 -2.15 10.91
C ILE A 106 4.41 -2.44 9.52
N LEU A 107 5.04 -3.34 8.77
CA LEU A 107 4.72 -3.54 7.36
C LEU A 107 3.41 -4.31 7.12
N THR A 108 3.05 -5.24 8.00
CA THR A 108 1.82 -6.04 7.85
C THR A 108 0.53 -5.23 8.06
N PRO A 109 0.38 -4.36 9.09
CA PRO A 109 -0.74 -3.43 9.16
C PRO A 109 -0.76 -2.40 8.02
N ILE A 110 0.40 -1.86 7.61
CA ILE A 110 0.52 -1.00 6.41
C ILE A 110 -0.05 -1.72 5.18
N SER A 111 0.35 -2.98 4.97
CA SER A 111 -0.08 -3.78 3.83
C SER A 111 -1.58 -4.03 3.86
N LYS A 112 -2.14 -4.42 5.01
CA LYS A 112 -3.59 -4.65 5.15
C LYS A 112 -4.37 -3.37 4.90
N PHE A 113 -4.00 -2.28 5.57
CA PHE A 113 -4.63 -0.96 5.43
C PHE A 113 -4.68 -0.55 3.96
N TYR A 114 -3.50 -0.37 3.35
CA TYR A 114 -3.40 0.15 2.00
C TYR A 114 -4.03 -0.75 0.96
N CYS A 115 -3.81 -2.07 1.03
CA CYS A 115 -4.38 -2.97 0.04
C CYS A 115 -5.91 -3.05 0.16
N SER A 116 -6.46 -3.07 1.37
CA SER A 116 -7.93 -3.13 1.54
C SER A 116 -8.62 -1.86 1.07
N GLU A 117 -8.11 -0.68 1.42
CA GLU A 117 -8.68 0.61 0.99
C GLU A 117 -8.52 0.83 -0.53
N SER A 118 -7.34 0.53 -1.08
CA SER A 118 -7.10 0.58 -2.52
C SER A 118 -7.95 -0.44 -3.28
N CYS A 119 -8.21 -1.62 -2.72
CA CYS A 119 -9.11 -2.61 -3.31
C CYS A 119 -10.51 -2.05 -3.46
N LEU A 120 -11.11 -1.51 -2.40
CA LEU A 120 -12.47 -0.95 -2.48
C LEU A 120 -12.56 0.17 -3.53
N LYS A 121 -11.56 1.07 -3.57
CA LYS A 121 -11.52 2.15 -4.56
C LYS A 121 -11.39 1.64 -5.99
N THR A 122 -10.46 0.72 -6.24
CA THR A 122 -10.21 0.17 -7.58
C THR A 122 -11.38 -0.68 -8.08
N VAL A 123 -12.05 -1.43 -7.20
CA VAL A 123 -13.24 -2.20 -7.54
C VAL A 123 -14.43 -1.27 -7.82
N SER A 124 -14.58 -0.18 -7.06
CA SER A 124 -15.58 0.86 -7.35
C SER A 124 -15.35 1.51 -8.72
N ASP A 125 -14.09 1.80 -9.06
CA ASP A 125 -13.71 2.32 -10.37
C ASP A 125 -14.00 1.34 -11.50
N ALA A 126 -13.73 0.05 -11.28
CA ALA A 126 -14.04 -1.01 -12.24
C ALA A 126 -15.55 -1.14 -12.46
N LEU A 127 -16.37 -1.02 -11.41
CA LEU A 127 -17.83 -0.94 -11.53
C LEU A 127 -18.24 0.27 -12.37
N GLN A 128 -17.62 1.42 -12.15
CA GLN A 128 -17.90 2.64 -12.90
C GLN A 128 -17.64 2.48 -14.41
N VAL A 129 -16.65 1.68 -14.83
CA VAL A 129 -16.37 1.35 -16.24
C VAL A 129 -17.56 0.62 -16.89
N HIS A 130 -18.29 -0.20 -16.12
CA HIS A 130 -19.47 -0.91 -16.61
C HIS A 130 -20.71 0.01 -16.72
N GLY A 131 -20.70 1.17 -16.07
CA GLY A 131 -21.84 2.08 -16.02
C GLY A 131 -23.03 1.44 -15.31
N GLY A 132 -24.25 1.68 -15.79
CA GLY A 132 -25.47 1.10 -15.21
C GLY A 132 -25.48 -0.43 -15.19
N SER A 133 -24.86 -1.08 -16.18
CA SER A 133 -24.72 -2.53 -16.24
C SER A 133 -23.85 -3.09 -15.10
N GLY A 134 -22.93 -2.31 -14.55
CA GLY A 134 -22.15 -2.74 -13.39
C GLY A 134 -22.94 -2.79 -12.08
N TYR A 135 -24.12 -2.18 -12.05
CA TYR A 135 -25.01 -2.18 -10.89
C TYR A 135 -25.99 -3.37 -10.89
N THR A 136 -26.14 -4.05 -12.04
CA THR A 136 -26.94 -5.27 -12.14
C THR A 136 -26.10 -6.49 -11.73
N GLU A 137 -26.77 -7.63 -11.58
CA GLU A 137 -26.10 -8.91 -11.26
C GLU A 137 -25.67 -9.68 -12.50
N ASP A 138 -25.77 -9.08 -13.69
CA ASP A 138 -25.38 -9.70 -14.97
C ASP A 138 -23.85 -9.80 -15.13
N TYR A 139 -23.10 -8.95 -14.41
CA TYR A 139 -21.64 -8.90 -14.43
C TYR A 139 -21.09 -9.20 -13.04
N ASP A 140 -19.97 -9.93 -12.99
CA ASP A 140 -19.31 -10.31 -11.73
C ASP A 140 -18.90 -9.10 -10.88
N ILE A 141 -18.75 -7.92 -11.48
CA ILE A 141 -18.25 -6.73 -10.81
C ILE A 141 -19.10 -6.28 -9.61
N SER A 142 -20.42 -6.47 -9.65
CA SER A 142 -21.31 -6.12 -8.53
C SER A 142 -21.10 -7.04 -7.33
N ARG A 143 -20.89 -8.34 -7.57
CA ARG A 143 -20.48 -9.31 -6.53
C ARG A 143 -19.09 -8.97 -5.99
N ILE A 144 -18.11 -8.73 -6.87
CA ILE A 144 -16.75 -8.37 -6.46
C ILE A 144 -16.75 -7.08 -5.61
N TYR A 145 -17.60 -6.10 -5.93
CA TYR A 145 -17.77 -4.89 -5.12
C TYR A 145 -18.25 -5.18 -3.70
N ARG A 146 -19.25 -6.06 -3.55
CA ARG A 146 -19.70 -6.50 -2.22
C ARG A 146 -18.59 -7.23 -1.44
N ASP A 147 -17.87 -8.12 -2.11
CA ASP A 147 -16.75 -8.86 -1.53
C ASP A 147 -15.58 -7.92 -1.15
N ALA A 148 -15.36 -6.84 -1.90
CA ALA A 148 -14.34 -5.84 -1.60
C ALA A 148 -14.69 -4.97 -0.38
N ARG A 149 -15.95 -4.90 0.05
CA ARG A 149 -16.34 -4.06 1.18
C ARG A 149 -15.92 -4.66 2.53
N ILE A 150 -15.90 -5.99 2.66
CA ILE A 150 -15.59 -6.65 3.93
C ILE A 150 -14.10 -6.55 4.29
N VAL A 151 -13.21 -6.47 3.29
CA VAL A 151 -11.75 -6.49 3.54
C VAL A 151 -11.24 -5.27 4.32
N THR A 152 -11.96 -4.14 4.30
CA THR A 152 -11.62 -2.96 5.12
C THR A 152 -12.15 -3.08 6.55
N ILE A 153 -13.02 -4.05 6.85
CA ILE A 153 -13.74 -4.18 8.13
C ILE A 153 -13.16 -5.31 9.00
N TYR A 154 -13.17 -6.55 8.51
CA TYR A 154 -12.79 -7.71 9.34
C TYR A 154 -11.27 -7.78 9.61
N ASP A 155 -10.88 -8.61 10.57
CA ASP A 155 -9.48 -8.72 11.05
C ASP A 155 -8.82 -7.37 11.40
N GLY A 156 -9.65 -6.47 11.92
CA GLY A 156 -9.29 -5.11 12.35
C GLY A 156 -9.51 -4.09 11.24
N THR A 157 -10.33 -3.08 11.53
CA THR A 157 -10.64 -1.98 10.61
C THR A 157 -9.39 -1.19 10.22
N SER A 158 -9.50 -0.39 9.17
CA SER A 158 -8.43 0.49 8.70
C SER A 158 -7.84 1.35 9.81
N GLN A 159 -8.67 1.89 10.70
CA GLN A 159 -8.25 2.70 11.86
C GLN A 159 -7.44 1.88 12.87
N ILE A 160 -7.80 0.62 13.10
CA ILE A 160 -7.02 -0.29 13.97
C ILE A 160 -5.64 -0.56 13.37
N GLN A 161 -5.55 -0.72 12.05
CA GLN A 161 -4.25 -0.92 11.40
C GLN A 161 -3.37 0.33 11.44
N ILE A 162 -3.97 1.51 11.24
CA ILE A 162 -3.29 2.80 11.38
C ILE A 162 -2.67 2.91 12.78
N ASN A 163 -3.50 2.71 13.82
CA ASN A 163 -3.05 2.76 15.21
C ASN A 163 -1.96 1.74 15.52
N ALA A 164 -2.01 0.55 14.90
CA ALA A 164 -1.01 -0.49 15.10
C ALA A 164 0.38 -0.14 14.52
N CYS A 165 0.45 0.69 13.48
CA CYS A 165 1.71 0.95 12.76
C CYS A 165 2.26 2.37 12.92
N ILE A 166 1.43 3.36 13.24
CA ILE A 166 1.81 4.77 13.29
C ILE A 166 2.98 5.03 14.26
N GLY A 167 3.00 4.37 15.41
CA GLY A 167 4.09 4.49 16.37
C GLY A 167 5.43 4.00 15.82
N GLY A 168 5.41 2.87 15.09
CA GLY A 168 6.61 2.31 14.46
C GLY A 168 7.10 3.14 13.27
N ILE A 169 6.19 3.72 12.49
CA ILE A 169 6.53 4.64 11.40
C ILE A 169 7.19 5.91 11.96
N THR A 170 6.54 6.56 12.92
CA THR A 170 6.98 7.87 13.42
C THR A 170 8.22 7.76 14.29
N SER A 171 8.23 6.84 15.26
CA SER A 171 9.35 6.67 16.17
C SER A 171 10.52 6.01 15.45
N GLY A 172 10.25 4.98 14.65
CA GLY A 172 11.24 4.22 13.90
C GLY A 172 11.74 4.90 12.62
N LEU A 173 11.30 6.11 12.24
CA LEU A 173 11.83 6.73 11.02
C LEU A 173 13.33 7.04 11.08
N THR A 174 13.89 7.20 12.29
CA THR A 174 15.31 7.52 12.48
C THR A 174 16.19 6.30 12.77
N HIS A 175 15.60 5.11 12.96
CA HIS A 175 16.29 3.88 13.36
C HIS A 175 15.46 2.65 12.99
N THR A 176 16.04 1.48 12.72
CA THR A 176 15.25 0.27 12.38
C THR A 176 14.39 0.44 11.11
N PHE A 177 13.17 1.00 11.20
CA PHE A 177 12.29 1.19 10.06
C PHE A 177 12.86 2.20 9.06
N GLY A 178 13.45 3.29 9.55
CA GLY A 178 14.16 4.28 8.72
C GLY A 178 15.33 3.69 7.96
N GLU A 179 16.11 2.81 8.60
CA GLU A 179 17.23 2.09 7.96
C GLU A 179 16.70 1.14 6.88
N TYR A 180 15.64 0.40 7.19
CA TYR A 180 14.97 -0.49 6.23
C TYR A 180 14.48 0.26 4.99
N VAL A 181 13.79 1.40 5.16
CA VAL A 181 13.32 2.22 4.04
C VAL A 181 14.50 2.84 3.28
N SER A 182 15.53 3.31 3.99
CA SER A 182 16.73 3.89 3.36
C SER A 182 17.47 2.85 2.53
N GLU A 183 17.55 1.60 2.99
CA GLU A 183 18.14 0.49 2.21
C GLU A 183 17.33 0.21 0.94
N LEU A 184 16.00 0.22 1.01
CA LEU A 184 15.16 0.10 -0.20
C LEU A 184 15.39 1.25 -1.18
N ILE A 185 15.48 2.48 -0.68
CA ILE A 185 15.69 3.68 -1.51
C ILE A 185 17.09 3.70 -2.13
N SER A 186 18.11 3.26 -1.41
CA SER A 186 19.49 3.18 -1.93
C SER A 186 19.62 2.30 -3.18
N ARG A 187 18.64 1.43 -3.41
CA ARG A 187 18.57 0.56 -4.59
C ARG A 187 17.82 1.20 -5.76
N SER A 188 17.20 2.37 -5.57
CA SER A 188 16.55 3.16 -6.61
C SER A 188 17.52 4.21 -7.14
N ASP A 189 17.56 4.36 -8.47
CA ASP A 189 18.36 5.40 -9.13
C ASP A 189 17.52 6.66 -9.43
N SER A 190 16.25 6.66 -9.02
CA SER A 190 15.27 7.71 -9.31
C SER A 190 15.42 8.87 -8.33
N SER A 191 15.80 10.03 -8.84
CA SER A 191 15.79 11.29 -8.08
C SER A 191 14.37 11.65 -7.58
N PHE A 192 13.34 11.23 -8.30
CA PHE A 192 11.96 11.47 -7.92
C PHE A 192 11.55 10.66 -6.69
N THR A 193 12.00 9.41 -6.59
CA THR A 193 11.78 8.55 -5.43
C THR A 193 12.44 9.12 -4.18
N HIS A 194 13.67 9.63 -4.32
CA HIS A 194 14.35 10.36 -3.25
C HIS A 194 13.58 11.61 -2.83
N LYS A 195 13.07 12.41 -3.77
CA LYS A 195 12.23 13.59 -3.48
C LYS A 195 10.99 13.21 -2.67
N LEU A 196 10.28 12.14 -3.05
CA LEU A 196 9.11 11.66 -2.32
C LEU A 196 9.46 11.24 -0.88
N PHE A 197 10.61 10.59 -0.69
CA PHE A 197 11.07 10.22 0.64
C PHE A 197 11.40 11.44 1.51
N TYR A 198 12.12 12.43 0.98
CA TYR A 198 12.40 13.66 1.71
C TYR A 198 11.13 14.39 2.13
N GLY A 199 10.14 14.51 1.22
CA GLY A 199 8.87 15.12 1.57
C GLY A 199 8.08 14.29 2.61
N PHE A 200 8.17 12.96 2.57
CA PHE A 200 7.60 12.12 3.62
C PHE A 200 8.29 12.32 4.98
N GLN A 201 9.61 12.51 5.02
CA GLN A 201 10.32 12.86 6.26
C GLN A 201 9.87 14.22 6.81
N GLU A 202 9.65 15.21 5.95
CA GLU A 202 9.06 16.50 6.33
C GLU A 202 7.64 16.32 6.90
N LEU A 203 6.81 15.50 6.25
CA LEU A 203 5.45 15.21 6.71
C LEU A 203 5.44 14.60 8.12
N VAL A 204 6.31 13.62 8.37
CA VAL A 204 6.45 12.99 9.70
C VAL A 204 6.97 13.98 10.74
N LYS A 205 7.87 14.90 10.36
CA LYS A 205 8.33 15.97 11.25
C LYS A 205 7.16 16.87 11.67
N LEU A 206 6.38 17.37 10.71
CA LEU A 206 5.21 18.21 10.98
C LEU A 206 4.17 17.52 11.88
N TYR A 207 3.95 16.22 11.66
CA TYR A 207 3.08 15.41 12.51
C TYR A 207 3.59 15.28 13.94
N LYS A 208 4.89 15.06 14.14
CA LYS A 208 5.49 14.96 15.47
C LYS A 208 5.35 16.25 16.27
N GLU A 209 5.40 17.39 15.59
CA GLU A 209 5.26 18.72 16.19
C GLU A 209 3.84 19.00 16.70
N LEU A 210 2.81 18.23 16.31
CA LEU A 210 1.44 18.41 16.82
C LEU A 210 1.43 18.29 18.36
N PRO A 211 0.78 19.24 19.08
CA PRO A 211 0.93 19.39 20.52
C PRO A 211 0.13 18.34 21.30
N GLU A 212 -1.08 18.01 20.82
CA GLU A 212 -2.01 17.12 21.51
C GLU A 212 -2.01 15.72 20.91
N LYS A 213 -2.18 14.72 21.78
CA LYS A 213 -2.32 13.32 21.36
C LYS A 213 -3.55 13.12 20.49
N GLU A 214 -4.67 13.77 20.82
CA GLU A 214 -5.92 13.65 20.07
C GLU A 214 -5.76 14.15 18.62
N MET A 215 -5.06 15.26 18.42
CA MET A 215 -4.71 15.72 17.06
C MET A 215 -3.81 14.71 16.33
N LYS A 216 -2.84 14.10 17.01
CA LYS A 216 -2.01 13.05 16.40
C LYS A 216 -2.87 11.87 15.95
N ASP A 217 -3.82 11.44 16.78
CA ASP A 217 -4.72 10.33 16.44
C ASP A 217 -5.62 10.69 15.23
N ILE A 218 -6.09 11.95 15.13
CA ILE A 218 -6.86 12.45 13.96
C ILE A 218 -6.06 12.39 12.66
N TYR A 219 -4.78 12.81 12.70
CA TYR A 219 -3.94 12.94 11.50
C TYR A 219 -3.03 11.73 11.24
N ALA A 220 -3.23 10.62 11.94
CA ALA A 220 -2.41 9.42 11.81
C ALA A 220 -2.58 8.78 10.42
N GLU A 221 -3.79 8.85 9.84
CA GLU A 221 -4.11 8.27 8.53
C GLU A 221 -3.26 8.87 7.42
N GLU A 222 -3.06 10.19 7.40
CA GLU A 222 -2.26 10.89 6.38
C GLU A 222 -0.82 10.37 6.34
N ILE A 223 -0.25 10.09 7.51
CA ILE A 223 1.11 9.55 7.64
C ILE A 223 1.17 8.11 7.15
N VAL A 224 0.24 7.28 7.61
CA VAL A 224 0.21 5.86 7.24
C VAL A 224 -0.07 5.69 5.75
N LEU A 225 -1.01 6.44 5.18
CA LEU A 225 -1.32 6.41 3.75
C LEU A 225 -0.12 6.85 2.90
N THR A 226 0.52 7.97 3.26
CA THR A 226 1.69 8.45 2.52
C THR A 226 2.84 7.45 2.60
N CYS A 227 3.09 6.89 3.78
CA CYS A 227 4.10 5.85 3.99
C CYS A 227 3.80 4.60 3.14
N SER A 228 2.55 4.15 3.13
CA SER A 228 2.10 2.98 2.37
C SER A 228 2.34 3.16 0.88
N ARG A 229 1.93 4.32 0.33
CA ARG A 229 2.14 4.64 -1.09
C ARG A 229 3.61 4.77 -1.44
N LEU A 230 4.41 5.42 -0.59
CA LEU A 230 5.85 5.53 -0.80
C LEU A 230 6.51 4.16 -0.86
N LEU A 231 6.25 3.29 0.12
CA LEU A 231 6.78 1.92 0.17
C LEU A 231 6.37 1.12 -1.07
N ALA A 232 5.08 1.11 -1.38
CA ALA A 232 4.57 0.40 -2.54
C ALA A 232 5.19 0.94 -3.84
N GLY A 233 5.36 2.26 -3.95
CA GLY A 233 6.01 2.92 -5.09
C GLY A 233 7.49 2.58 -5.25
N ILE A 234 8.26 2.53 -4.16
CA ILE A 234 9.67 2.11 -4.18
C ILE A 234 9.77 0.65 -4.62
N LEU A 235 8.99 -0.24 -4.00
CA LEU A 235 8.98 -1.67 -4.33
C LEU A 235 8.54 -1.90 -5.78
N PHE A 236 7.57 -1.10 -6.25
CA PHE A 236 7.07 -1.17 -7.60
C PHE A 236 8.16 -0.79 -8.62
N GLU A 237 8.90 0.29 -8.37
CA GLU A 237 10.06 0.68 -9.17
C GLU A 237 11.14 -0.41 -9.18
N LEU A 238 11.52 -0.92 -8.01
CA LEU A 238 12.55 -1.96 -7.88
C LEU A 238 12.15 -3.25 -8.61
N SER A 239 10.86 -3.56 -8.70
CA SER A 239 10.37 -4.72 -9.44
C SER A 239 10.70 -4.64 -10.94
N CYS A 240 10.78 -3.44 -11.51
CA CYS A 240 11.08 -3.22 -12.93
C CYS A 240 12.51 -3.63 -13.30
N LYS A 241 13.45 -3.64 -12.34
CA LYS A 241 14.84 -4.07 -12.57
C LYS A 241 14.96 -5.55 -12.96
N ARG A 242 13.90 -6.35 -12.74
CA ARG A 242 13.86 -7.79 -13.04
C ARG A 242 13.10 -8.12 -14.33
N LEU A 243 12.60 -7.11 -15.05
CA LEU A 243 11.82 -7.30 -16.26
C LEU A 243 12.69 -7.25 -17.53
N PRO A 244 12.36 -8.03 -18.56
CA PRO A 244 12.87 -7.83 -19.92
C PRO A 244 12.56 -6.40 -20.43
N GLU A 245 13.40 -5.86 -21.31
CA GLU A 245 13.34 -4.43 -21.68
C GLU A 245 12.02 -4.00 -22.34
N ASP A 246 11.39 -4.87 -23.16
CA ASP A 246 10.10 -4.62 -23.79
C ASP A 246 8.99 -4.37 -22.75
N LYS A 247 8.94 -5.18 -21.71
CA LYS A 247 7.94 -5.07 -20.61
C LYS A 247 8.32 -3.98 -19.60
N LYS A 248 9.62 -3.72 -19.45
CA LYS A 248 10.14 -2.74 -18.50
C LYS A 248 9.70 -1.32 -18.85
N LEU A 249 9.72 -0.93 -20.13
CA LEU A 249 9.28 0.41 -20.56
C LEU A 249 7.82 0.68 -20.20
N VAL A 250 6.92 -0.27 -20.47
CA VAL A 250 5.49 -0.16 -20.12
C VAL A 250 5.34 -0.04 -18.61
N ARG A 251 6.08 -0.84 -17.83
CA ARG A 251 5.97 -0.80 -16.38
C ARG A 251 6.54 0.47 -15.75
N LEU A 252 7.64 1.00 -16.29
CA LEU A 252 8.22 2.27 -15.84
C LEU A 252 7.25 3.44 -16.04
N LYS A 253 6.42 3.40 -17.10
CA LYS A 253 5.33 4.39 -17.26
C LYS A 253 4.34 4.33 -16.09
N HIS A 254 3.86 3.13 -15.73
CA HIS A 254 2.97 2.97 -14.57
C HIS A 254 3.62 3.39 -13.26
N VAL A 255 4.92 3.11 -13.08
CA VAL A 255 5.67 3.55 -11.89
C VAL A 255 5.71 5.07 -11.81
N LYS A 256 6.02 5.75 -12.92
CA LYS A 256 6.03 7.21 -12.99
C LYS A 256 4.67 7.80 -12.63
N ASP A 257 3.60 7.29 -13.23
CA ASP A 257 2.24 7.77 -12.96
C ASP A 257 1.83 7.50 -11.50
N TYR A 258 2.22 6.35 -10.94
CA TYR A 258 1.98 6.01 -9.54
C TYR A 258 2.74 6.94 -8.58
N HIS A 259 4.00 7.29 -8.89
CA HIS A 259 4.77 8.25 -8.11
C HIS A 259 4.18 9.66 -8.20
N ILE A 260 3.63 10.07 -9.35
CA ILE A 260 2.92 11.35 -9.49
C ILE A 260 1.68 11.38 -8.61
N ASP A 261 0.86 10.32 -8.62
CA ASP A 261 -0.30 10.20 -7.73
C ASP A 261 0.14 10.24 -6.25
N THR A 262 1.28 9.63 -5.93
CA THR A 262 1.87 9.65 -4.58
C THR A 262 2.35 11.04 -4.17
N LEU A 263 2.95 11.80 -5.10
CA LEU A 263 3.30 13.20 -4.87
C LEU A 263 2.05 14.02 -4.55
N SER A 264 0.96 13.83 -5.31
CA SER A 264 -0.30 14.56 -5.05
C SER A 264 -0.84 14.30 -3.65
N VAL A 265 -0.80 13.06 -3.17
CA VAL A 265 -1.19 12.71 -1.79
C VAL A 265 -0.25 13.36 -0.77
N LEU A 266 1.06 13.26 -1.00
CA LEU A 266 2.07 13.82 -0.11
C LEU A 266 1.94 15.34 0.03
N GLU A 267 1.87 16.07 -1.08
CA GLU A 267 1.76 17.53 -1.08
C GLU A 267 0.43 17.99 -0.46
N GLY A 268 -0.66 17.28 -0.73
CA GLY A 268 -1.95 17.55 -0.08
C GLY A 268 -1.89 17.38 1.44
N ASN A 269 -1.25 16.31 1.91
CA ASN A 269 -1.07 16.04 3.33
C ASN A 269 -0.11 17.03 4.00
N LEU A 270 0.96 17.43 3.30
CA LEU A 270 1.89 18.48 3.76
C LEU A 270 1.15 19.81 3.92
N ALA A 271 0.35 20.21 2.93
CA ALA A 271 -0.45 21.42 3.01
C ALA A 271 -1.43 21.37 4.21
N LYS A 272 -2.12 20.22 4.39
CA LYS A 272 -3.02 20.01 5.52
C LYS A 272 -2.32 20.19 6.86
N LEU A 273 -1.21 19.50 7.10
CA LEU A 273 -0.48 19.58 8.37
C LEU A 273 0.18 20.95 8.59
N LYS A 274 0.61 21.64 7.53
CA LYS A 274 1.13 23.02 7.63
C LYS A 274 0.07 23.98 8.15
N GLU A 275 -1.16 23.90 7.64
CA GLU A 275 -2.27 24.74 8.14
C GLU A 275 -2.66 24.39 9.57
N VAL A 276 -2.78 23.10 9.89
CA VAL A 276 -3.10 22.65 11.27
C VAL A 276 -2.04 23.14 12.26
N ASN A 277 -0.77 23.13 11.87
CA ASN A 277 0.30 23.62 12.73
C ASN A 277 0.27 25.14 12.96
N LYS A 278 -0.34 25.93 12.06
CA LYS A 278 -0.53 27.37 12.24
C LYS A 278 -1.63 27.70 13.25
N ILE A 279 -2.65 26.84 13.36
CA ILE A 279 -3.77 27.02 14.32
C ILE A 279 -3.27 27.00 15.77
N LYS A 280 -2.07 26.45 16.05
CA LYS A 280 -1.40 26.51 17.37
C LYS A 280 -1.15 27.92 17.91
N VAL A 281 -1.30 28.96 17.08
CA VAL A 281 -0.93 30.35 17.39
C VAL A 281 -2.16 31.24 17.69
N LEU A 282 -3.36 30.66 17.80
CA LEU A 282 -4.59 31.34 18.24
C LEU A 282 -5.06 30.76 19.58
#